data_AF-A0A3B0MPK2-F1
#
_entry.id   AF-A0A3B0MPK2-F1
#
_cell.length_a   1.000
_cell.length_b   1.000
_cell.length_c   1.000
_cell.angle_alpha   90.00
_cell.angle_beta   90.00
_cell.angle_gamma   90.00
#
_symmetry.space_group_name_H-M   'P 1'
#
loop_
_entity.id
_entity.type
_entity.pdbx_description
1 polymer ?
#
loop_
_entity_poly.entity_id
_entity_poly.type
_entity_poly.pdbx_seq_one_letter_code
_entity_poly.pdbx_strand_id
1 'polypeptide(L)'
;MLYFGAAAWPVCGVRMRVAQARPWPLHGFKAGLAGCRKHCVVDFSAQEMSICRVTVGGVVLAVIAARANSFAENHYFPIACFGGRPPVQGAVSRKRVFQKFYHLVRDADLCSTIQSSQRESAMTTPQRSDGVQPGRLEPSTLDQNFRDAYPPYDAHEAVVAADRCYFCHDAPCITACPTEIDIPLFIRQIATGTPDAAARTILDQNILGGMCARVCPTETLCEQACVREAAEGKPVEIGQLQRYATDTLMAKDIHPFKRAAPTGKTVAVVGAGPAGLACAHRLALHGHDVVIFEARAKGGGLNEFGIAAYKSTDDFAQRELNWLLQIGGIEIRYDQRLGQQTSLQALRDAYDAVFLGMGLTGVNALGLAGEETGHAEDAVDFIAELRQAQELGALPIGRRVVVIGGGMTAIDAGVQAKLLGAEEVSIVYRRGQDAMSASRHEQEHAQRKGVRLICNAAPVGIEGNGTLTGVTFAYTEMQGGKLVTTEDRFTLPADQVFKAIGQTLAGVPDGLALDGRKIAVSETGATSIKGVWAGGDCAAGGDDLTVTAVAEGRDAAEDMHRSLMG
;
A
#
# COMPACT_ATOMS: atom_id res chain seq x y z
N MET A 1 46.47 39.47 1.26
CA MET A 1 45.63 40.02 2.34
C MET A 1 45.00 38.81 3.04
N LEU A 2 45.61 38.17 4.05
CA LEU A 2 45.88 38.63 5.44
C LEU A 2 44.61 39.26 6.04
N TYR A 3 43.93 38.68 7.03
CA TYR A 3 44.46 38.44 8.39
C TYR A 3 43.77 37.31 9.19
N PHE A 4 44.57 36.79 10.14
CA PHE A 4 44.36 35.79 11.20
C PHE A 4 43.44 36.21 12.35
N GLY A 5 43.01 35.23 13.17
CA GLY A 5 42.69 35.45 14.59
C GLY A 5 42.19 34.20 15.33
N ALA A 6 42.95 33.73 16.32
CA ALA A 6 42.78 32.46 17.03
C ALA A 6 42.18 32.58 18.45
N ALA A 7 41.79 31.41 18.98
CA ALA A 7 42.02 30.93 20.36
C ALA A 7 40.88 30.90 21.41
N ALA A 8 40.80 29.71 22.02
CA ALA A 8 40.63 29.38 23.45
C ALA A 8 39.22 29.11 24.06
N TRP A 9 39.16 27.96 24.75
CA TRP A 9 38.12 27.46 25.66
C TRP A 9 37.93 28.34 26.91
N PRO A 10 36.79 28.22 27.63
CA PRO A 10 36.85 27.56 28.94
C PRO A 10 35.59 26.75 29.36
N VAL A 11 35.76 26.06 30.49
CA VAL A 11 34.90 25.13 31.22
C VAL A 11 33.89 25.85 32.15
N CYS A 12 32.80 25.13 32.51
CA CYS A 12 31.98 25.24 33.74
C CYS A 12 30.89 26.32 33.88
N GLY A 13 29.72 25.91 34.41
CA GLY A 13 28.97 26.74 35.36
C GLY A 13 27.46 26.88 35.16
N VAL A 14 26.70 26.09 35.91
CA VAL A 14 25.27 26.14 36.29
C VAL A 14 24.71 27.58 36.52
N ARG A 15 23.41 27.86 36.24
CA ARG A 15 22.30 28.25 37.20
C ARG A 15 21.14 29.12 36.63
N MET A 16 19.93 28.88 37.21
CA MET A 16 18.74 29.75 37.41
C MET A 16 17.62 29.77 36.33
N ARG A 17 16.32 29.94 36.64
CA ARG A 17 15.54 30.14 37.89
C ARG A 17 14.05 29.86 37.59
N VAL A 18 13.31 29.37 38.59
CA VAL A 18 11.84 29.24 38.60
C VAL A 18 11.20 30.58 38.99
N ALA A 19 10.14 31.00 38.29
CA ALA A 19 9.32 32.17 38.62
C ALA A 19 8.00 31.78 39.32
N GLN A 20 7.67 32.50 40.39
CA GLN A 20 6.48 32.38 41.24
C GLN A 20 5.27 33.13 40.64
N ALA A 21 4.05 32.64 40.91
CA ALA A 21 2.81 33.41 40.77
C ALA A 21 2.00 33.41 42.08
N ARG A 22 1.42 34.57 42.42
CA ARG A 22 0.60 34.87 43.62
C ARG A 22 -0.93 34.76 43.34
N PRO A 23 -1.79 34.68 44.37
CA PRO A 23 -3.21 34.28 44.25
C PRO A 23 -4.24 35.40 44.51
N TRP A 24 -5.50 35.22 44.04
CA TRP A 24 -6.71 35.90 44.55
C TRP A 24 -8.04 35.19 44.13
N PRO A 25 -9.22 35.49 44.71
CA PRO A 25 -9.92 34.57 45.62
C PRO A 25 -11.35 34.12 45.19
N LEU A 26 -11.88 33.17 45.97
CA LEU A 26 -13.14 32.41 45.81
C LEU A 26 -14.43 33.17 46.21
N HIS A 27 -15.53 32.87 45.50
CA HIS A 27 -16.90 32.95 46.03
C HIS A 27 -17.73 31.68 45.74
N GLY A 28 -18.11 31.02 46.85
CA GLY A 28 -19.40 30.36 47.14
C GLY A 28 -20.02 29.34 46.18
N PHE A 29 -20.07 28.06 46.61
CA PHE A 29 -21.32 27.28 46.67
C PHE A 29 -21.15 26.04 47.58
N LYS A 30 -22.17 25.74 48.39
CA LYS A 30 -22.26 24.60 49.33
C LYS A 30 -23.16 23.50 48.74
N ALA A 31 -22.69 22.25 48.79
CA ALA A 31 -23.41 20.95 48.95
C ALA A 31 -22.42 19.84 48.53
N GLY A 32 -22.22 18.67 49.12
CA GLY A 32 -22.83 17.95 50.22
C GLY A 32 -22.42 16.47 50.06
N LEU A 33 -21.49 16.01 50.91
CA LEU A 33 -21.20 14.63 51.34
C LEU A 33 -20.65 13.53 50.37
N ALA A 34 -19.43 13.11 50.76
CA ALA A 34 -18.95 11.73 50.95
C ALA A 34 -18.36 10.93 49.75
N GLY A 35 -17.07 10.62 49.86
CA GLY A 35 -16.44 9.50 49.14
C GLY A 35 -15.00 9.78 48.68
N CYS A 36 -14.03 9.11 49.31
CA CYS A 36 -12.58 9.15 49.04
C CYS A 36 -12.19 9.29 47.55
N ARG A 37 -11.47 10.37 47.20
CA ARG A 37 -10.67 10.47 45.97
C ARG A 37 -9.19 10.46 46.34
N LYS A 38 -8.45 9.45 45.88
CA LYS A 38 -7.06 9.64 45.45
C LYS A 38 -7.06 9.50 43.93
N HIS A 39 -7.09 10.63 43.23
CA HIS A 39 -6.76 10.70 41.80
C HIS A 39 -5.25 10.94 41.71
N CYS A 40 -4.51 10.02 41.10
CA CYS A 40 -3.24 10.35 40.46
C CYS A 40 -3.57 10.68 39.01
N VAL A 41 -3.31 11.93 38.62
CA VAL A 41 -3.20 12.34 37.23
C VAL A 41 -1.83 11.87 36.74
N VAL A 42 -1.79 11.12 35.63
CA VAL A 42 -0.55 10.79 34.92
C VAL A 42 -0.74 11.19 33.47
N ASP A 43 0.02 12.19 33.05
CA ASP A 43 0.26 12.56 31.65
C ASP A 43 0.97 11.41 30.94
N PHE A 44 0.50 11.04 29.74
CA PHE A 44 1.21 10.13 28.85
C PHE A 44 1.77 10.91 27.66
N SER A 45 3.09 11.06 27.64
CA SER A 45 3.85 11.33 26.42
C SER A 45 5.03 10.37 26.33
N ALA A 46 5.23 9.84 25.12
CA ALA A 46 6.40 9.11 24.62
C ALA A 46 6.56 7.62 25.02
N GLN A 47 6.85 6.86 23.97
CA GLN A 47 7.19 5.44 23.93
C GLN A 47 8.47 5.16 24.73
N GLU A 48 8.39 4.30 25.75
CA GLU A 48 9.52 3.51 26.27
C GLU A 48 8.98 2.42 27.22
N MET A 49 9.47 1.17 27.08
CA MET A 49 9.13 0.07 27.99
C MET A 49 9.51 0.43 29.43
N SER A 50 8.54 0.52 30.33
CA SER A 50 8.80 0.83 31.75
C SER A 50 8.70 -0.43 32.62
N ILE A 51 9.77 -0.80 33.31
CA ILE A 51 9.76 -1.85 34.34
C ILE A 51 9.26 -1.24 35.65
N CYS A 52 8.06 -1.60 36.11
CA CYS A 52 7.58 -1.20 37.43
C CYS A 52 8.09 -2.17 38.51
N ARG A 53 8.85 -1.62 39.47
CA ARG A 53 9.37 -2.35 40.63
C ARG A 53 8.40 -2.20 41.80
N VAL A 54 7.64 -3.24 42.12
CA VAL A 54 6.76 -3.26 43.29
C VAL A 54 7.44 -4.08 44.40
N THR A 55 7.55 -3.47 45.58
CA THR A 55 8.16 -4.10 46.76
C THR A 55 7.10 -4.20 47.83
N VAL A 56 6.77 -5.42 48.27
CA VAL A 56 5.88 -5.66 49.40
C VAL A 56 6.64 -6.46 50.43
N GLY A 57 6.83 -5.90 51.63
CA GLY A 57 7.57 -6.58 52.72
C GLY A 57 9.05 -6.82 52.45
N GLY A 58 9.69 -6.01 51.59
CA GLY A 58 11.13 -6.09 51.33
C GLY A 58 11.57 -7.12 50.27
N VAL A 59 10.64 -7.84 49.65
CA VAL A 59 10.91 -8.71 48.49
C VAL A 59 10.47 -7.99 47.21
N VAL A 60 11.36 -7.94 46.22
CA VAL A 60 11.08 -7.38 44.89
C VAL A 60 10.41 -8.46 44.04
N LEU A 61 9.18 -8.22 43.60
CA LEU A 61 8.53 -9.02 42.57
C LEU A 61 8.65 -8.26 41.25
N ALA A 62 9.27 -8.87 40.25
CA ALA A 62 9.28 -8.33 38.89
C ALA A 62 7.97 -8.75 38.20
N VAL A 63 7.20 -7.79 37.71
CA VAL A 63 6.03 -8.03 36.87
C VAL A 63 6.39 -7.54 35.47
N ILE A 64 6.40 -8.45 34.49
CA ILE A 64 6.48 -8.12 33.07
C ILE A 64 5.03 -8.07 32.58
N ALA A 65 4.55 -6.89 32.19
CA ALA A 65 3.27 -6.75 31.50
C ALA A 65 3.54 -6.68 30.00
N ALA A 66 3.19 -7.73 29.26
CA ALA A 66 3.05 -7.69 27.81
C ALA A 66 1.56 -7.51 27.49
N ARG A 67 1.24 -6.57 26.60
CA ARG A 67 -0.15 -6.26 26.22
C ARG A 67 -0.61 -7.26 25.16
N ALA A 68 -1.50 -8.18 25.52
CA ALA A 68 -2.29 -8.94 24.57
C ALA A 68 -3.66 -8.27 24.43
N ASN A 69 -3.97 -7.74 23.25
CA ASN A 69 -5.32 -7.31 22.90
C ASN A 69 -6.05 -8.49 22.28
N SER A 70 -7.09 -8.99 22.95
CA SER A 70 -8.41 -9.27 22.35
C SER A 70 -9.29 -10.13 23.25
N PHE A 71 -10.60 -9.94 23.07
CA PHE A 71 -11.75 -10.69 23.57
C PHE A 71 -12.30 -10.34 24.97
N ALA A 72 -13.48 -9.73 24.89
CA ALA A 72 -14.47 -9.65 25.94
C ALA A 72 -15.02 -11.04 26.25
N GLU A 73 -14.97 -11.44 27.51
CA GLU A 73 -15.99 -12.30 28.14
C GLU A 73 -15.81 -12.25 29.66
N ASN A 74 -16.92 -12.05 30.37
CA ASN A 74 -16.98 -11.96 31.83
C ASN A 74 -16.75 -13.33 32.47
N HIS A 75 -15.60 -13.54 33.11
CA HIS A 75 -15.45 -14.60 34.11
C HIS A 75 -14.64 -14.12 35.33
N TYR A 76 -15.30 -14.10 36.50
CA TYR A 76 -14.68 -13.91 37.80
C TYR A 76 -14.08 -15.25 38.28
N PHE A 77 -12.79 -15.26 38.65
CA PHE A 77 -12.19 -16.36 39.44
C PHE A 77 -11.71 -15.83 40.79
N PRO A 78 -11.99 -16.52 41.91
CA PRO A 78 -11.57 -16.07 43.24
C PRO A 78 -10.11 -16.45 43.51
N ILE A 79 -9.32 -15.50 44.00
CA ILE A 79 -7.98 -15.74 44.56
C ILE A 79 -8.12 -15.93 46.07
N ALA A 80 -7.75 -17.11 46.56
CA ALA A 80 -7.71 -17.44 47.98
C ALA A 80 -6.44 -16.87 48.64
N CYS A 81 -6.62 -16.01 49.66
CA CYS A 81 -5.55 -15.51 50.53
C CYS A 81 -5.33 -16.48 51.70
N PHE A 82 -4.15 -17.10 51.79
CA PHE A 82 -3.71 -17.77 53.01
C PHE A 82 -2.77 -16.85 53.80
N GLY A 83 -3.30 -16.27 54.89
CA GLY A 83 -2.53 -15.54 55.89
C GLY A 83 -2.27 -16.41 57.12
N GLY A 84 -1.01 -16.71 57.39
CA GLY A 84 -0.57 -17.37 58.63
C GLY A 84 0.90 -17.12 58.88
N ARG A 85 1.23 -16.34 59.92
CA ARG A 85 2.61 -16.07 60.38
C ARG A 85 3.16 -17.26 61.17
N PRO A 86 4.50 -17.44 61.17
CA PRO A 86 5.20 -17.64 62.44
C PRO A 86 6.42 -16.71 62.61
N PRO A 87 6.99 -16.62 63.83
CA PRO A 87 7.81 -15.49 64.26
C PRO A 87 9.32 -15.60 63.98
N VAL A 88 9.95 -14.46 64.19
CA VAL A 88 11.34 -14.02 64.00
C VAL A 88 12.38 -14.87 64.77
N GLN A 89 13.52 -15.20 64.14
CA GLN A 89 14.90 -14.98 64.65
C GLN A 89 15.99 -15.70 63.82
N GLY A 90 17.14 -15.03 63.64
CA GLY A 90 18.45 -15.69 63.49
C GLY A 90 19.10 -15.64 62.11
N ALA A 91 20.07 -14.74 61.93
CA ALA A 91 20.96 -14.66 60.79
C ALA A 91 22.12 -15.67 60.90
N VAL A 92 22.39 -16.50 59.88
CA VAL A 92 23.74 -17.03 59.58
C VAL A 92 23.93 -17.31 58.06
N SER A 93 25.14 -17.01 57.63
CA SER A 93 25.77 -16.99 56.30
C SER A 93 25.89 -18.32 55.51
N ARG A 94 25.78 -18.19 54.17
CA ARG A 94 26.44 -18.87 53.02
C ARG A 94 26.73 -20.39 53.04
N LYS A 95 26.29 -21.02 51.93
CA LYS A 95 26.84 -22.18 51.19
C LYS A 95 26.84 -23.56 51.87
N ARG A 96 25.94 -24.45 51.42
CA ARG A 96 26.17 -25.88 51.06
C ARG A 96 24.89 -26.40 50.38
N VAL A 97 24.89 -26.58 49.06
CA VAL A 97 25.34 -27.78 48.31
C VAL A 97 24.26 -28.87 48.30
N PHE A 98 23.62 -28.97 47.13
CA PHE A 98 23.24 -30.20 46.41
C PHE A 98 23.34 -31.51 47.20
N GLN A 99 22.19 -32.07 47.58
CA GLN A 99 21.85 -33.51 47.56
C GLN A 99 20.68 -33.76 48.50
N LYS A 100 19.48 -33.99 47.93
CA LYS A 100 18.42 -34.89 48.41
C LYS A 100 17.15 -34.61 47.62
N PHE A 101 16.99 -35.28 46.49
CA PHE A 101 15.70 -35.71 45.95
C PHE A 101 16.00 -36.72 44.83
N TYR A 102 16.62 -37.84 45.22
CA TYR A 102 16.66 -39.06 44.42
C TYR A 102 16.18 -40.15 45.36
N HIS A 103 14.98 -40.68 45.07
CA HIS A 103 14.40 -41.97 45.45
C HIS A 103 12.89 -41.80 45.65
N LEU A 104 12.15 -41.87 44.54
CA LEU A 104 10.87 -42.58 44.40
C LEU A 104 10.29 -42.25 43.02
N VAL A 105 10.72 -42.95 41.97
CA VAL A 105 9.87 -43.51 40.91
C VAL A 105 10.73 -44.58 40.22
N ARG A 106 10.56 -45.83 40.66
CA ARG A 106 10.90 -47.01 39.88
C ARG A 106 9.57 -47.71 39.73
N ASP A 107 8.97 -47.57 38.56
CA ASP A 107 8.20 -48.63 37.92
C ASP A 107 8.10 -48.32 36.43
N ALA A 108 8.43 -49.35 35.66
CA ALA A 108 8.57 -49.35 34.21
C ALA A 108 7.18 -49.42 33.57
N ASP A 109 6.86 -48.46 32.70
CA ASP A 109 6.01 -48.62 31.49
C ASP A 109 5.67 -47.28 30.81
N LEU A 110 6.65 -46.35 30.75
CA LEU A 110 6.46 -45.03 30.11
C LEU A 110 7.53 -44.68 29.08
N CYS A 111 8.43 -45.60 28.73
CA CYS A 111 9.56 -45.29 27.84
C CYS A 111 9.28 -45.55 26.35
N SER A 112 8.26 -46.34 26.00
CA SER A 112 7.87 -46.56 24.59
C SER A 112 6.94 -45.46 24.05
N THR A 113 6.10 -44.86 24.88
CA THR A 113 5.15 -43.79 24.46
C THR A 113 5.80 -42.41 24.37
N ILE A 114 6.90 -42.17 25.09
CA ILE A 114 7.64 -40.89 25.03
C ILE A 114 8.61 -40.86 23.84
N GLN A 115 9.11 -42.01 23.37
CA GLN A 115 9.95 -42.05 22.17
C GLN A 115 9.15 -41.89 20.87
N SER A 116 7.86 -42.21 20.84
CA SER A 116 6.97 -41.86 19.73
C SER A 116 6.56 -40.38 19.76
N SER A 117 6.39 -39.76 20.93
CA SER A 117 6.02 -38.34 21.04
C SER A 117 7.20 -37.36 20.90
N GLN A 118 8.45 -37.82 21.04
CA GLN A 118 9.64 -36.97 20.84
C GLN A 118 10.26 -37.09 19.44
N ARG A 119 9.74 -37.96 18.57
CA ARG A 119 10.13 -38.00 17.14
C ARG A 119 9.28 -37.08 16.24
N GLU A 120 8.25 -36.43 16.76
CA GLU A 120 7.44 -35.45 16.02
C GLU A 120 7.87 -33.98 16.18
N SER A 121 8.92 -33.67 16.98
CA SER A 121 9.32 -32.28 17.25
C SER A 121 10.63 -31.83 16.57
N ALA A 122 10.99 -32.45 15.45
CA ALA A 122 11.89 -31.82 14.47
C ALA A 122 11.14 -31.60 13.15
N MET A 123 9.86 -31.20 13.22
CA MET A 123 9.15 -30.65 12.07
C MET A 123 9.83 -29.33 11.72
N THR A 124 10.54 -29.31 10.59
CA THR A 124 10.93 -28.07 9.93
C THR A 124 9.66 -27.23 9.79
N THR A 125 9.57 -26.09 10.47
CA THR A 125 8.42 -25.18 10.27
C THR A 125 8.29 -24.93 8.76
N PRO A 126 7.09 -25.05 8.14
CA PRO A 126 6.91 -24.88 6.70
C PRO A 126 7.59 -23.62 6.16
N GLN A 127 7.62 -22.56 6.97
CA GLN A 127 8.32 -21.31 6.73
C GLN A 127 9.79 -21.46 6.28
N ARG A 128 10.54 -22.43 6.84
CA ARG A 128 11.98 -22.65 6.57
C ARG A 128 12.26 -23.76 5.55
N SER A 129 11.22 -24.35 4.97
CA SER A 129 11.39 -25.32 3.89
C SER A 129 11.95 -24.64 2.64
N ASP A 130 12.88 -25.29 1.95
CA ASP A 130 13.45 -24.75 0.70
C ASP A 130 12.46 -24.86 -0.47
N GLY A 131 12.71 -24.09 -1.54
CA GLY A 131 11.91 -24.11 -2.76
C GLY A 131 10.70 -23.17 -2.72
N VAL A 132 9.77 -23.36 -3.66
CA VAL A 132 8.49 -22.62 -3.74
C VAL A 132 7.39 -23.52 -3.18
N GLN A 133 6.74 -23.11 -2.10
CA GLN A 133 5.72 -23.93 -1.42
C GLN A 133 4.59 -23.06 -0.86
N PRO A 134 3.35 -23.59 -0.82
CA PRO A 134 2.23 -22.93 -0.15
C PRO A 134 2.31 -23.09 1.38
N GLY A 135 1.48 -22.35 2.11
CA GLY A 135 1.26 -22.57 3.55
C GLY A 135 2.48 -22.27 4.42
N ARG A 136 3.35 -21.34 4.01
CA ARG A 136 4.53 -20.95 4.81
C ARG A 136 4.18 -20.31 6.14
N LEU A 137 3.03 -19.65 6.21
CA LEU A 137 2.50 -19.00 7.39
C LEU A 137 1.11 -19.55 7.72
N GLU A 138 0.76 -19.53 9.00
CA GLU A 138 -0.58 -19.85 9.46
C GLU A 138 -1.60 -18.83 8.91
N PRO A 139 -2.84 -19.25 8.59
CA PRO A 139 -3.86 -18.36 8.03
C PRO A 139 -4.06 -17.06 8.82
N SER A 140 -4.10 -17.12 10.16
CA SER A 140 -4.26 -15.93 11.01
C SER A 140 -3.14 -14.89 10.88
N THR A 141 -1.93 -15.32 10.50
CA THR A 141 -0.81 -14.41 10.25
C THR A 141 -0.95 -13.76 8.87
N LEU A 142 -1.43 -14.51 7.87
CA LEU A 142 -1.75 -13.97 6.55
C LEU A 142 -2.85 -12.91 6.65
N ASP A 143 -3.93 -13.19 7.39
CA ASP A 143 -5.01 -12.22 7.62
C ASP A 143 -4.49 -10.91 8.24
N GLN A 144 -3.58 -11.01 9.22
CA GLN A 144 -2.95 -9.83 9.83
C GLN A 144 -2.01 -9.09 8.88
N ASN A 145 -1.29 -9.83 8.03
CA ASN A 145 -0.33 -9.27 7.08
C ASN A 145 -1.02 -8.53 5.94
N PHE A 146 -2.17 -9.04 5.48
CA PHE A 146 -2.94 -8.51 4.36
C PHE A 146 -4.15 -7.68 4.78
N ARG A 147 -4.29 -7.35 6.07
CA ARG A 147 -5.22 -6.32 6.53
C ARG A 147 -4.88 -4.99 5.88
N ASP A 148 -5.87 -4.10 5.85
CA ASP A 148 -5.71 -2.75 5.32
C ASP A 148 -4.53 -2.03 5.98
N ALA A 149 -3.56 -1.63 5.16
CA ALA A 149 -2.37 -0.95 5.62
C ALA A 149 -2.66 0.45 6.16
N TYR A 150 -3.71 1.10 5.67
CA TYR A 150 -4.06 2.48 5.98
C TYR A 150 -5.57 2.58 6.26
N PRO A 151 -6.05 2.09 7.42
CA PRO A 151 -7.48 2.10 7.73
C PRO A 151 -8.07 3.52 7.60
N PRO A 152 -9.36 3.63 7.22
CA PRO A 152 -10.01 4.91 7.05
C PRO A 152 -10.11 5.64 8.40
N TYR A 153 -10.08 6.97 8.35
CA TYR A 153 -10.36 7.77 9.54
C TYR A 153 -11.78 7.60 10.03
N ASP A 154 -11.94 7.63 11.34
CA ASP A 154 -13.24 7.93 11.94
C ASP A 154 -13.60 9.42 11.79
N ALA A 155 -14.84 9.77 12.11
CA ALA A 155 -15.32 11.15 11.93
C ALA A 155 -14.56 12.19 12.76
N HIS A 156 -14.08 11.83 13.96
CA HIS A 156 -13.32 12.74 14.80
C HIS A 156 -11.89 12.92 14.28
N GLU A 157 -11.23 11.81 13.94
CA GLU A 157 -9.89 11.81 13.34
C GLU A 157 -9.86 12.64 12.05
N ALA A 158 -10.86 12.47 11.18
CA ALA A 158 -10.97 13.22 9.94
C ALA A 158 -11.11 14.74 10.17
N VAL A 159 -11.90 15.17 11.15
CA VAL A 159 -12.03 16.60 11.48
C VAL A 159 -10.71 17.15 12.03
N VAL A 160 -10.04 16.42 12.91
CA VAL A 160 -8.72 16.83 13.46
C VAL A 160 -7.66 16.92 12.35
N ALA A 161 -7.65 15.97 11.42
CA ALA A 161 -6.77 15.98 10.25
C ALA A 161 -7.14 17.08 9.24
N ALA A 162 -8.41 17.46 9.14
CA ALA A 162 -8.87 18.54 8.26
C ALA A 162 -8.53 19.94 8.80
N ASP A 163 -8.62 20.14 10.13
CA ASP A 163 -8.27 21.41 10.82
C ASP A 163 -6.81 21.84 10.61
N ARG A 164 -5.98 20.90 10.18
CA ARG A 164 -4.57 21.10 9.85
C ARG A 164 -4.37 21.86 8.52
N CYS A 165 -5.38 22.00 7.67
CA CYS A 165 -5.27 22.66 6.37
C CYS A 165 -5.28 24.20 6.50
N TYR A 166 -4.40 24.89 5.76
CA TYR A 166 -4.39 26.36 5.71
C TYR A 166 -5.41 26.96 4.73
N PHE A 167 -6.11 26.12 3.96
CA PHE A 167 -7.08 26.54 2.95
C PHE A 167 -6.53 27.61 2.00
N CYS A 168 -5.36 27.33 1.43
CA CYS A 168 -4.65 28.21 0.50
C CYS A 168 -5.56 28.64 -0.66
N HIS A 169 -5.45 29.91 -1.08
CA HIS A 169 -6.17 30.43 -2.25
C HIS A 169 -5.63 29.83 -3.55
N ASP A 170 -4.32 29.98 -3.80
CA ASP A 170 -3.63 29.36 -4.94
C ASP A 170 -2.97 28.07 -4.47
N ALA A 171 -3.79 27.06 -4.19
CA ALA A 171 -3.35 25.86 -3.50
C ALA A 171 -2.44 24.99 -4.39
N PRO A 172 -1.13 24.86 -4.09
CA PRO A 172 -0.20 24.08 -4.92
C PRO A 172 -0.54 22.59 -4.96
N CYS A 173 -1.26 22.09 -3.96
CA CYS A 173 -1.74 20.72 -3.95
C CYS A 173 -2.77 20.42 -5.06
N ILE A 174 -3.52 21.43 -5.53
CA ILE A 174 -4.44 21.29 -6.68
C ILE A 174 -3.63 21.12 -7.96
N THR A 175 -2.64 21.99 -8.19
CA THR A 175 -1.76 21.93 -9.38
C THR A 175 -0.96 20.63 -9.46
N ALA A 176 -0.59 20.07 -8.31
CA ALA A 176 0.12 18.79 -8.24
C ALA A 176 -0.80 17.56 -8.39
N CYS A 177 -2.12 17.73 -8.33
CA CYS A 177 -3.07 16.65 -8.51
C CYS A 177 -3.43 16.54 -10.01
N PRO A 178 -3.18 15.41 -10.68
CA PRO A 178 -3.48 15.29 -12.12
C PRO A 178 -4.96 15.48 -12.46
N THR A 179 -5.87 15.16 -11.54
CA THR A 179 -7.31 15.40 -11.70
C THR A 179 -7.76 16.79 -11.27
N GLU A 180 -6.87 17.65 -10.77
CA GLU A 180 -7.17 19.04 -10.35
C GLU A 180 -8.31 19.14 -9.33
N ILE A 181 -8.39 18.17 -8.40
CA ILE A 181 -9.40 18.19 -7.33
C ILE A 181 -9.23 19.46 -6.49
N ASP A 182 -10.33 20.15 -6.17
CA ASP A 182 -10.34 21.26 -5.22
C ASP A 182 -10.15 20.77 -3.78
N ILE A 183 -8.88 20.54 -3.44
CA ILE A 183 -8.45 19.99 -2.16
C ILE A 183 -8.84 20.88 -0.97
N PRO A 184 -8.57 22.20 -0.97
CA PRO A 184 -9.03 23.09 0.09
C PRO A 184 -10.54 23.03 0.31
N LEU A 185 -11.34 22.96 -0.76
CA LEU A 185 -12.79 22.91 -0.65
C LEU A 185 -13.27 21.61 0.01
N PHE A 186 -12.85 20.45 -0.48
CA PHE A 186 -13.35 19.19 0.10
C PHE A 186 -12.87 19.01 1.55
N ILE A 187 -11.65 19.46 1.88
CA ILE A 187 -11.16 19.41 3.25
C ILE A 187 -11.98 20.34 4.14
N ARG A 188 -12.36 21.53 3.65
CA ARG A 188 -13.24 22.44 4.40
C ARG A 188 -14.61 21.81 4.64
N GLN A 189 -15.16 21.13 3.63
CA GLN A 189 -16.43 20.41 3.76
C GLN A 189 -16.36 19.27 4.79
N ILE A 190 -15.22 18.59 4.92
CA ILE A 190 -14.98 17.63 6.01
C ILE A 190 -14.97 18.35 7.37
N ALA A 191 -14.19 19.42 7.50
CA ALA A 191 -14.07 20.19 8.74
C ALA A 191 -15.42 20.77 9.22
N THR A 192 -16.33 21.11 8.30
CA THR A 192 -17.68 21.60 8.64
C THR A 192 -18.74 20.50 8.78
N GLY A 193 -18.34 19.22 8.81
CA GLY A 193 -19.25 18.10 9.06
C GLY A 193 -20.12 17.71 7.85
N THR A 194 -19.64 17.96 6.63
CA THR A 194 -20.35 17.68 5.37
C THR A 194 -19.56 16.73 4.45
N PRO A 195 -19.25 15.49 4.87
CA PRO A 195 -18.43 14.55 4.10
C PRO A 195 -19.05 14.16 2.74
N ASP A 196 -20.38 14.14 2.63
CA ASP A 196 -21.06 13.85 1.34
C ASP A 196 -20.78 14.92 0.30
N ALA A 197 -20.72 16.19 0.73
CA ALA A 197 -20.36 17.30 -0.14
C ALA A 197 -18.88 17.21 -0.55
N ALA A 198 -18.01 16.85 0.40
CA ALA A 198 -16.58 16.59 0.13
C ALA A 198 -16.40 15.49 -0.91
N ALA A 199 -17.11 14.36 -0.74
CA ALA A 199 -17.09 13.25 -1.67
C ALA A 199 -17.55 13.69 -3.07
N ARG A 200 -18.63 14.47 -3.17
CA ARG A 200 -19.10 15.01 -4.45
C ARG A 200 -18.06 15.91 -5.12
N THR A 201 -17.37 16.78 -4.36
CA THR A 201 -16.29 17.62 -4.88
C THR A 201 -15.13 16.78 -5.45
N ILE A 202 -14.73 15.72 -4.74
CA ILE A 202 -13.69 14.79 -5.19
C ILE A 202 -14.15 14.08 -6.47
N LEU A 203 -15.34 13.47 -6.44
CA LEU A 203 -15.86 12.59 -7.49
C LEU A 203 -16.22 13.34 -8.79
N ASP A 204 -16.46 14.65 -8.69
CA ASP A 204 -16.70 15.51 -9.86
C ASP A 204 -15.44 15.63 -10.73
N GLN A 205 -14.26 15.57 -10.12
CA GLN A 205 -12.99 15.64 -10.83
C GLN A 205 -12.31 14.28 -10.99
N ASN A 206 -12.55 13.35 -10.05
CA ASN A 206 -11.96 12.03 -10.00
C ASN A 206 -12.99 10.98 -9.57
N ILE A 207 -13.67 10.34 -10.54
CA ILE A 207 -14.73 9.37 -10.24
C ILE A 207 -14.23 8.08 -9.58
N LEU A 208 -12.93 7.76 -9.69
CA LEU A 208 -12.29 6.65 -8.97
C LEU A 208 -11.54 7.17 -7.73
N GLY A 209 -12.09 8.21 -7.10
CA GLY A 209 -11.51 8.89 -5.95
C GLY A 209 -11.27 7.95 -4.76
N GLY A 210 -12.04 6.88 -4.60
CA GLY A 210 -11.86 5.90 -3.55
C GLY A 210 -10.62 5.04 -3.76
N MET A 211 -10.40 4.52 -4.98
CA MET A 211 -9.16 3.80 -5.30
C MET A 211 -7.97 4.75 -5.30
N CYS A 212 -8.08 5.95 -5.87
CA CYS A 212 -7.01 6.95 -5.85
C CYS A 212 -6.59 7.32 -4.41
N ALA A 213 -7.53 7.42 -3.47
CA ALA A 213 -7.20 7.70 -2.07
C ALA A 213 -6.36 6.62 -1.38
N ARG A 214 -6.31 5.40 -1.95
CA ARG A 214 -5.54 4.26 -1.45
C ARG A 214 -4.18 4.08 -2.12
N VAL A 215 -4.05 4.52 -3.38
CA VAL A 215 -2.91 4.15 -4.23
C VAL A 215 -2.13 5.33 -4.80
N CYS A 216 -2.66 6.56 -4.71
CA CYS A 216 -1.91 7.73 -5.15
C CYS A 216 -0.62 7.87 -4.34
N PRO A 217 0.54 8.10 -4.99
CA PRO A 217 1.78 8.44 -4.30
C PRO A 217 1.72 9.92 -3.88
N THR A 218 0.94 10.21 -2.85
CA THR A 218 0.69 11.59 -2.38
C THR A 218 2.00 12.30 -1.99
N GLU A 219 2.99 11.54 -1.52
CA GLU A 219 4.35 11.96 -1.18
C GLU A 219 5.19 12.40 -2.38
N THR A 220 4.71 12.22 -3.60
CA THR A 220 5.30 12.79 -4.82
C THR A 220 4.31 13.69 -5.58
N LEU A 221 3.12 13.93 -5.02
CA LEU A 221 2.04 14.68 -5.65
C LEU A 221 1.49 15.74 -4.68
N CYS A 222 0.20 15.67 -4.34
CA CYS A 222 -0.54 16.70 -3.62
C CYS A 222 -0.01 16.97 -2.20
N GLU A 223 0.50 15.96 -1.50
CA GLU A 223 1.04 16.14 -0.15
C GLU A 223 2.46 16.69 -0.19
N GLN A 224 3.26 16.27 -1.17
CA GLN A 224 4.59 16.84 -1.43
C GLN A 224 4.53 18.33 -1.78
N ALA A 225 3.53 18.73 -2.55
CA ALA A 225 3.29 20.13 -2.91
C ALA A 225 2.66 20.95 -1.77
N CYS A 226 2.22 20.34 -0.67
CA CYS A 226 1.56 21.04 0.41
C CYS A 226 2.50 22.08 1.05
N VAL A 227 2.02 23.31 1.24
CA VAL A 227 2.81 24.38 1.90
C VAL A 227 3.26 24.00 3.31
N ARG A 228 2.57 23.07 3.97
CA ARG A 228 2.95 22.55 5.28
C ARG A 228 4.06 21.52 5.22
N GLU A 229 4.18 20.80 4.12
CA GLU A 229 5.35 19.94 3.92
C GLU A 229 6.61 20.79 3.85
N ALA A 230 6.59 21.85 3.03
CA ALA A 230 7.71 22.79 2.93
C ALA A 230 8.03 23.50 4.25
N ALA A 231 7.02 23.84 5.06
CA ALA A 231 7.19 24.60 6.29
C ALA A 231 7.53 23.74 7.52
N GLU A 232 6.97 22.52 7.62
CA GLU A 232 6.97 21.70 8.85
C GLU A 232 7.46 20.26 8.62
N GLY A 233 7.62 19.82 7.38
CA GLY A 233 7.89 18.41 7.03
C GLY A 233 6.74 17.47 7.41
N LYS A 234 5.52 18.00 7.50
CA LYS A 234 4.30 17.28 7.86
C LYS A 234 3.12 17.83 7.05
N PRO A 235 2.76 17.19 5.92
CA PRO A 235 1.69 17.70 5.08
C PRO A 235 0.33 17.55 5.77
N VAL A 236 -0.70 18.08 5.12
CA VAL A 236 -2.07 17.64 5.40
C VAL A 236 -2.22 16.23 4.81
N GLU A 237 -2.90 15.33 5.51
CA GLU A 237 -3.09 13.94 5.08
C GLU A 237 -4.25 13.85 4.06
N ILE A 238 -4.02 14.44 2.88
CA ILE A 238 -4.99 14.62 1.81
C ILE A 238 -5.55 13.28 1.36
N GLY A 239 -4.70 12.25 1.20
CA GLY A 239 -5.14 10.91 0.78
C GLY A 239 -6.14 10.29 1.77
N GLN A 240 -5.84 10.34 3.07
CA GLN A 240 -6.72 9.79 4.11
C GLN A 240 -8.04 10.57 4.24
N LEU A 241 -8.00 11.89 4.07
CA LEU A 241 -9.21 12.73 4.05
C LEU A 241 -10.08 12.44 2.81
N GLN A 242 -9.46 12.25 1.65
CA GLN A 242 -10.15 11.83 0.43
C GLN A 242 -10.82 10.46 0.62
N ARG A 243 -10.09 9.52 1.26
CA ARG A 243 -10.60 8.19 1.59
C ARG A 243 -11.82 8.28 2.52
N TYR A 244 -11.73 9.05 3.60
CA TYR A 244 -12.83 9.26 4.53
C TYR A 244 -14.11 9.74 3.81
N ALA A 245 -14.00 10.76 2.96
CA ALA A 245 -15.15 11.30 2.24
C ALA A 245 -15.74 10.30 1.24
N THR A 246 -14.90 9.70 0.39
CA THR A 246 -15.34 8.76 -0.65
C THR A 246 -15.93 7.47 -0.06
N ASP A 247 -15.28 6.87 0.94
CA ASP A 247 -15.78 5.68 1.64
C ASP A 247 -17.12 5.99 2.34
N THR A 248 -17.28 7.17 2.96
CA THR A 248 -18.54 7.59 3.61
C THR A 248 -19.71 7.66 2.64
N LEU A 249 -19.49 8.20 1.44
CA LEU A 249 -20.55 8.30 0.43
C LEU A 249 -20.86 6.94 -0.18
N MET A 250 -19.83 6.17 -0.54
CA MET A 250 -20.01 4.83 -1.14
C MET A 250 -20.69 3.85 -0.18
N ALA A 251 -20.44 3.96 1.13
CA ALA A 251 -21.11 3.13 2.14
C ALA A 251 -22.64 3.34 2.19
N LYS A 252 -23.15 4.45 1.64
CA LYS A 252 -24.59 4.71 1.52
C LYS A 252 -25.21 4.06 0.30
N ASP A 253 -24.41 3.48 -0.60
CA ASP A 253 -24.83 2.86 -1.85
C ASP A 253 -25.66 3.80 -2.74
N ILE A 254 -25.23 5.07 -2.82
CA ILE A 254 -25.87 6.11 -3.62
C ILE A 254 -24.84 6.69 -4.59
N HIS A 255 -25.26 6.82 -5.85
CA HIS A 255 -24.50 7.54 -6.86
C HIS A 255 -24.83 9.06 -6.82
N PRO A 256 -23.84 9.96 -6.65
CA PRO A 256 -24.07 11.40 -6.41
C PRO A 256 -24.45 12.20 -7.65
N PHE A 257 -24.30 11.60 -8.83
CA PHE A 257 -24.61 12.24 -10.11
C PHE A 257 -25.80 11.59 -10.79
N LYS A 258 -26.51 12.40 -11.57
CA LYS A 258 -27.63 11.97 -12.40
C LYS A 258 -27.26 12.15 -13.86
N ARG A 259 -27.46 11.08 -14.64
CA ARG A 259 -27.28 11.06 -16.09
C ARG A 259 -28.19 12.09 -16.77
N ALA A 260 -27.66 12.81 -17.76
CA ALA A 260 -28.41 13.72 -18.62
C ALA A 260 -29.40 12.96 -19.54
N ALA A 261 -30.23 13.71 -20.27
CA ALA A 261 -31.13 13.11 -21.25
C ALA A 261 -30.34 12.38 -22.35
N PRO A 262 -30.84 11.25 -22.89
CA PRO A 262 -30.14 10.51 -23.93
C PRO A 262 -29.80 11.39 -25.14
N THR A 263 -28.53 11.37 -25.54
CA THR A 263 -28.04 12.11 -26.72
C THR A 263 -28.36 11.39 -28.03
N GLY A 264 -28.65 10.08 -27.95
CA GLY A 264 -28.79 9.19 -29.10
C GLY A 264 -27.44 8.76 -29.71
N LYS A 265 -26.32 9.09 -29.07
CA LYS A 265 -24.97 8.71 -29.49
C LYS A 265 -24.47 7.50 -28.73
N THR A 266 -23.70 6.67 -29.42
CA THR A 266 -23.13 5.43 -28.90
C THR A 266 -21.61 5.44 -28.98
N VAL A 267 -20.93 5.06 -27.89
CA VAL A 267 -19.47 5.08 -27.81
C VAL A 267 -18.92 3.72 -27.40
N ALA A 268 -17.88 3.26 -28.09
CA ALA A 268 -17.10 2.09 -27.68
C ALA A 268 -15.89 2.52 -26.83
N VAL A 269 -15.70 1.86 -25.70
CA VAL A 269 -14.52 2.03 -24.83
C VAL A 269 -13.77 0.70 -24.80
N VAL A 270 -12.48 0.68 -25.10
CA VAL A 270 -11.66 -0.54 -25.04
C VAL A 270 -10.85 -0.54 -23.75
N GLY A 271 -11.11 -1.52 -22.89
CA GLY A 271 -10.50 -1.67 -21.57
C GLY A 271 -11.36 -1.09 -20.46
N ALA A 272 -11.66 -1.92 -19.44
CA ALA A 272 -12.35 -1.53 -18.22
C ALA A 272 -11.37 -1.16 -17.10
N GLY A 273 -10.21 -0.59 -17.45
CA GLY A 273 -9.27 -0.01 -16.49
C GLY A 273 -9.65 1.42 -16.06
N PRO A 274 -8.84 2.09 -15.22
CA PRO A 274 -9.17 3.41 -14.68
C PRO A 274 -9.54 4.46 -15.74
N ALA A 275 -8.76 4.56 -16.82
CA ALA A 275 -9.04 5.50 -17.91
C ALA A 275 -10.36 5.18 -18.64
N GLY A 276 -10.60 3.92 -18.98
CA GLY A 276 -11.83 3.50 -19.65
C GLY A 276 -13.06 3.70 -18.79
N LEU A 277 -12.99 3.37 -17.49
CA LEU A 277 -14.08 3.59 -16.54
C LEU A 277 -14.39 5.09 -16.34
N ALA A 278 -13.35 5.93 -16.21
CA ALA A 278 -13.52 7.37 -16.10
C ALA A 278 -14.14 7.98 -17.37
N CYS A 279 -13.66 7.56 -18.54
CA CYS A 279 -14.21 7.97 -19.84
C CYS A 279 -15.68 7.55 -19.98
N ALA A 280 -15.99 6.29 -19.71
CA ALA A 280 -17.34 5.75 -19.82
C ALA A 280 -18.31 6.44 -18.87
N HIS A 281 -17.91 6.66 -17.62
CA HIS A 281 -18.72 7.39 -16.64
C HIS A 281 -19.02 8.82 -17.11
N ARG A 282 -17.98 9.53 -17.56
CA ARG A 282 -18.14 10.93 -17.99
C ARG A 282 -19.04 11.06 -19.23
N LEU A 283 -18.90 10.15 -20.19
CA LEU A 283 -19.77 10.12 -21.37
C LEU A 283 -21.22 9.76 -20.98
N ALA A 284 -21.40 8.80 -20.08
CA ALA A 284 -22.72 8.41 -19.57
C ALA A 284 -23.38 9.55 -18.80
N LEU A 285 -22.62 10.31 -18.00
CA LEU A 285 -23.09 11.52 -17.31
C LEU A 285 -23.69 12.53 -18.30
N HIS A 286 -23.04 12.70 -19.46
CA HIS A 286 -23.52 13.55 -20.57
C HIS A 286 -24.67 12.96 -21.39
N GLY A 287 -25.15 11.77 -21.06
CA GLY A 287 -26.32 11.14 -21.71
C GLY A 287 -26.00 10.24 -22.89
N HIS A 288 -24.73 9.96 -23.17
CA HIS A 288 -24.33 8.98 -24.19
C HIS A 288 -24.55 7.55 -23.70
N ASP A 289 -24.78 6.60 -24.61
CA ASP A 289 -24.76 5.17 -24.29
C ASP A 289 -23.35 4.61 -24.59
N VAL A 290 -22.76 3.92 -23.62
CA VAL A 290 -21.37 3.46 -23.69
C VAL A 290 -21.30 1.94 -23.58
N VAL A 291 -20.49 1.31 -24.42
CA VAL A 291 -20.16 -0.11 -24.33
C VAL A 291 -18.65 -0.26 -24.11
N ILE A 292 -18.28 -0.82 -22.96
CA ILE A 292 -16.90 -1.15 -22.61
C ILE A 292 -16.60 -2.57 -23.07
N PHE A 293 -15.52 -2.76 -23.82
CA PHE A 293 -14.98 -4.05 -24.24
C PHE A 293 -13.76 -4.38 -23.40
N GLU A 294 -13.90 -5.36 -22.49
CA GLU A 294 -12.86 -5.78 -21.55
C GLU A 294 -12.31 -7.15 -21.94
N ALA A 295 -10.98 -7.28 -21.96
CA ALA A 295 -10.31 -8.51 -22.38
C ALA A 295 -10.36 -9.63 -21.33
N ARG A 296 -10.52 -9.29 -20.05
CA ARG A 296 -10.58 -10.22 -18.91
C ARG A 296 -12.03 -10.48 -18.49
N ALA A 297 -12.21 -11.42 -17.56
CA ALA A 297 -13.50 -11.78 -16.98
C ALA A 297 -14.00 -10.80 -15.89
N LYS A 298 -13.17 -9.84 -15.45
CA LYS A 298 -13.53 -8.78 -14.50
C LYS A 298 -12.99 -7.44 -14.99
N GLY A 299 -13.70 -6.37 -14.62
CA GLY A 299 -13.27 -5.00 -14.87
C GLY A 299 -12.40 -4.46 -13.73
N GLY A 300 -11.92 -3.22 -13.86
CA GLY A 300 -11.07 -2.53 -12.89
C GLY A 300 -9.59 -2.44 -13.30
N GLY A 301 -9.16 -3.20 -14.31
CA GLY A 301 -7.78 -3.18 -14.80
C GLY A 301 -6.76 -3.39 -13.67
N LEU A 302 -5.69 -2.59 -13.62
CA LEU A 302 -4.69 -2.73 -12.56
C LEU A 302 -5.23 -2.41 -11.15
N ASN A 303 -6.33 -1.67 -10.98
CA ASN A 303 -6.95 -1.53 -9.66
C ASN A 303 -7.46 -2.89 -9.13
N GLU A 304 -7.94 -3.76 -10.03
CA GLU A 304 -8.41 -5.12 -9.71
C GLU A 304 -7.29 -6.15 -9.69
N PHE A 305 -6.28 -6.01 -10.54
CA PHE A 305 -5.28 -7.06 -10.78
C PHE A 305 -3.83 -6.69 -10.40
N GLY A 306 -3.49 -5.41 -10.32
CA GLY A 306 -2.09 -4.94 -10.26
C GLY A 306 -1.68 -4.20 -8.99
N ILE A 307 -2.62 -3.73 -8.17
CA ILE A 307 -2.34 -3.02 -6.91
C ILE A 307 -2.14 -4.03 -5.77
N ALA A 308 -1.12 -3.86 -4.93
CA ALA A 308 -0.90 -4.76 -3.78
C ALA A 308 -2.18 -4.97 -2.93
N ALA A 309 -2.44 -6.23 -2.54
CA ALA A 309 -3.67 -6.60 -1.84
C ALA A 309 -3.87 -5.85 -0.51
N TYR A 310 -2.77 -5.57 0.21
CA TYR A 310 -2.83 -4.80 1.47
C TYR A 310 -3.14 -3.30 1.30
N LYS A 311 -3.10 -2.76 0.06
CA LYS A 311 -3.47 -1.38 -0.27
C LYS A 311 -4.95 -1.25 -0.66
N SER A 312 -5.57 -2.32 -1.16
CA SER A 312 -6.96 -2.34 -1.59
C SER A 312 -7.62 -3.64 -1.14
N THR A 313 -8.18 -3.61 0.07
CA THR A 313 -8.85 -4.72 0.75
C THR A 313 -10.35 -4.76 0.45
N ASP A 314 -11.05 -5.79 0.95
CA ASP A 314 -12.51 -5.88 0.94
C ASP A 314 -13.16 -5.76 -0.44
N ASP A 315 -12.48 -6.29 -1.46
CA ASP A 315 -12.90 -6.26 -2.87
C ASP A 315 -13.22 -4.83 -3.36
N PHE A 316 -12.49 -3.83 -2.83
CA PHE A 316 -12.85 -2.43 -3.01
C PHE A 316 -12.88 -2.01 -4.49
N ALA A 317 -11.95 -2.51 -5.32
CA ALA A 317 -11.93 -2.18 -6.74
C ALA A 317 -13.21 -2.60 -7.47
N GLN A 318 -13.73 -3.81 -7.24
CA GLN A 318 -15.01 -4.23 -7.81
C GLN A 318 -16.19 -3.46 -7.22
N ARG A 319 -16.16 -3.17 -5.92
CA ARG A 319 -17.22 -2.38 -5.27
C ARG A 319 -17.30 -0.97 -5.85
N GLU A 320 -16.16 -0.31 -6.07
CA GLU A 320 -16.10 1.01 -6.70
C GLU A 320 -16.56 0.96 -8.17
N LEU A 321 -16.17 -0.08 -8.93
CA LEU A 321 -16.66 -0.29 -10.28
C LEU A 321 -18.19 -0.44 -10.30
N ASN A 322 -18.74 -1.33 -9.47
CA ASN A 322 -20.19 -1.57 -9.40
C ASN A 322 -20.95 -0.32 -8.97
N TRP A 323 -20.41 0.43 -8.02
CA TRP A 323 -20.95 1.72 -7.59
C TRP A 323 -20.94 2.75 -8.74
N LEU A 324 -19.84 2.84 -9.50
CA LEU A 324 -19.71 3.74 -10.66
C LEU A 324 -20.77 3.43 -11.72
N LEU A 325 -21.06 2.14 -11.98
CA LEU A 325 -22.05 1.72 -12.98
C LEU A 325 -23.49 2.13 -12.63
N GLN A 326 -23.77 2.51 -11.38
CA GLN A 326 -25.10 2.96 -10.95
C GLN A 326 -25.58 4.23 -11.69
N ILE A 327 -24.67 5.01 -12.31
CA ILE A 327 -25.04 6.14 -13.18
C ILE A 327 -25.96 5.72 -14.34
N GLY A 328 -25.86 4.46 -14.78
CA GLY A 328 -26.59 3.88 -15.91
C GLY A 328 -26.05 4.33 -17.28
N GLY A 329 -26.48 3.66 -18.34
CA GLY A 329 -26.01 3.94 -19.72
C GLY A 329 -24.63 3.37 -20.05
N ILE A 330 -24.10 2.45 -19.24
CA ILE A 330 -22.84 1.76 -19.46
C ILE A 330 -23.09 0.25 -19.47
N GLU A 331 -22.69 -0.41 -20.56
CA GLU A 331 -22.64 -1.88 -20.68
C GLU A 331 -21.17 -2.31 -20.65
N ILE A 332 -20.83 -3.39 -19.94
CA ILE A 332 -19.49 -4.01 -20.02
C ILE A 332 -19.62 -5.38 -20.68
N ARG A 333 -18.82 -5.61 -21.72
CA ARG A 333 -18.67 -6.89 -22.42
C ARG A 333 -17.29 -7.46 -22.12
N TYR A 334 -17.27 -8.47 -21.26
CA TYR A 334 -16.07 -9.21 -20.89
C TYR A 334 -15.62 -10.17 -21.99
N ASP A 335 -14.37 -10.65 -21.88
CA ASP A 335 -13.72 -11.54 -22.83
C ASP A 335 -13.67 -11.01 -24.28
N GLN A 336 -13.65 -9.68 -24.43
CA GLN A 336 -13.58 -8.96 -25.70
C GLN A 336 -12.23 -8.28 -25.85
N ARG A 337 -11.23 -9.00 -26.37
CA ARG A 337 -9.90 -8.42 -26.63
C ARG A 337 -9.84 -7.76 -28.01
N LEU A 338 -9.35 -6.53 -28.04
CA LEU A 338 -9.06 -5.83 -29.30
C LEU A 338 -7.97 -6.56 -30.09
N GLY A 339 -8.20 -6.76 -31.38
CA GLY A 339 -7.36 -7.54 -32.28
C GLY A 339 -7.68 -9.05 -32.30
N GLN A 340 -8.58 -9.54 -31.44
CA GLN A 340 -9.03 -10.93 -31.43
C GLN A 340 -10.55 -11.05 -31.65
N GLN A 341 -11.35 -10.82 -30.61
CA GLN A 341 -12.82 -10.90 -30.70
C GLN A 341 -13.43 -9.67 -31.38
N THR A 342 -12.75 -8.52 -31.29
CA THR A 342 -13.16 -7.28 -31.94
C THR A 342 -11.97 -6.58 -32.60
N SER A 343 -12.21 -5.77 -33.64
CA SER A 343 -11.18 -4.98 -34.32
C SER A 343 -11.50 -3.49 -34.21
N LEU A 344 -10.48 -2.63 -34.28
CA LEU A 344 -10.69 -1.18 -34.24
C LEU A 344 -11.62 -0.73 -35.38
N GLN A 345 -11.48 -1.33 -36.57
CA GLN A 345 -12.34 -1.01 -37.70
C GLN A 345 -13.80 -1.39 -37.42
N ALA A 346 -14.06 -2.59 -36.89
CA ALA A 346 -15.42 -3.02 -36.54
C ALA A 346 -16.06 -2.11 -35.49
N LEU A 347 -15.29 -1.65 -34.50
CA LEU A 347 -15.79 -0.69 -33.50
C LEU A 347 -16.12 0.67 -34.13
N ARG A 348 -15.28 1.17 -35.03
CA ARG A 348 -15.52 2.44 -35.73
C ARG A 348 -16.72 2.40 -36.66
N ASP A 349 -17.03 1.23 -37.23
CA ASP A 349 -18.19 1.06 -38.10
C ASP A 349 -19.51 0.94 -37.30
N ALA A 350 -19.44 0.50 -36.04
CA ALA A 350 -20.59 0.23 -35.20
C ALA A 350 -20.95 1.34 -34.19
N TYR A 351 -20.02 2.23 -33.86
CA TYR A 351 -20.17 3.26 -32.83
C TYR A 351 -19.79 4.65 -33.36
N ASP A 352 -20.38 5.71 -32.78
CA ASP A 352 -20.11 7.09 -33.21
C ASP A 352 -18.66 7.54 -32.87
N ALA A 353 -18.07 6.98 -31.81
CA ALA A 353 -16.70 7.23 -31.39
C ALA A 353 -16.09 6.02 -30.67
N VAL A 354 -14.75 5.97 -30.61
CA VAL A 354 -13.99 4.93 -29.90
C VAL A 354 -12.97 5.57 -28.95
N PHE A 355 -12.89 5.08 -27.72
CA PHE A 355 -11.82 5.39 -26.77
C PHE A 355 -10.96 4.15 -26.48
N LEU A 356 -9.65 4.29 -26.52
CA LEU A 356 -8.67 3.24 -26.25
C LEU A 356 -8.03 3.46 -24.87
N GLY A 357 -8.44 2.66 -23.88
CA GLY A 357 -7.91 2.63 -22.51
C GLY A 357 -7.37 1.26 -22.14
N MET A 358 -6.63 0.64 -23.06
CA MET A 358 -6.19 -0.77 -22.95
C MET A 358 -4.96 -1.00 -22.07
N GLY A 359 -4.30 0.06 -21.61
CA GLY A 359 -3.10 -0.01 -20.78
C GLY A 359 -1.91 -0.68 -21.49
N LEU A 360 -0.94 -1.15 -20.69
CA LEU A 360 0.25 -1.84 -21.17
C LEU A 360 0.15 -3.34 -20.90
N THR A 361 -0.18 -4.12 -21.92
CA THR A 361 -0.49 -5.56 -21.77
C THR A 361 0.70 -6.49 -21.97
N GLY A 362 1.81 -5.99 -22.52
CA GLY A 362 3.06 -6.74 -22.68
C GLY A 362 4.00 -6.55 -21.50
N VAL A 363 4.98 -7.44 -21.36
CA VAL A 363 6.04 -7.41 -20.33
C VAL A 363 7.42 -7.50 -21.00
N ASN A 364 8.43 -6.89 -20.38
CA ASN A 364 9.80 -6.99 -20.90
C ASN A 364 10.45 -8.32 -20.48
N ALA A 365 11.12 -9.00 -21.42
CA ALA A 365 11.92 -10.19 -21.15
C ALA A 365 13.32 -9.82 -20.61
N LEU A 366 13.91 -10.69 -19.77
CA LEU A 366 15.30 -10.53 -19.34
C LEU A 366 16.28 -10.89 -20.47
N GLY A 367 15.90 -11.83 -21.34
CA GLY A 367 16.74 -12.31 -22.43
C GLY A 367 17.89 -13.20 -21.96
N LEU A 368 17.72 -13.84 -20.79
CA LEU A 368 18.73 -14.71 -20.18
C LEU A 368 18.39 -16.18 -20.43
N ALA A 369 19.43 -17.00 -20.65
CA ALA A 369 19.25 -18.45 -20.67
C ALA A 369 18.73 -18.94 -19.31
N GLY A 370 17.70 -19.78 -19.34
CA GLY A 370 17.04 -20.28 -18.13
C GLY A 370 15.83 -19.47 -17.66
N GLU A 371 15.50 -18.35 -18.31
CA GLU A 371 14.28 -17.56 -18.01
C GLU A 371 13.01 -18.42 -18.16
N GLU A 372 13.01 -19.34 -19.13
CA GLU A 372 11.87 -20.22 -19.46
C GLU A 372 11.67 -21.39 -18.47
N THR A 373 12.50 -21.51 -17.42
CA THR A 373 12.48 -22.68 -16.51
C THR A 373 11.28 -22.70 -15.55
N GLY A 374 10.37 -21.74 -15.65
CA GLY A 374 9.13 -21.68 -14.87
C GLY A 374 9.26 -21.08 -13.46
N HIS A 375 10.46 -20.64 -13.06
CA HIS A 375 10.72 -20.02 -11.76
C HIS A 375 11.10 -18.52 -11.86
N ALA A 376 11.14 -17.98 -13.08
CA ALA A 376 11.28 -16.56 -13.36
C ALA A 376 9.95 -16.05 -13.93
N GLU A 377 9.08 -15.59 -13.05
CA GLU A 377 7.71 -15.20 -13.36
C GLU A 377 7.61 -13.67 -13.50
N ASP A 378 6.59 -13.18 -14.20
CA ASP A 378 6.33 -11.76 -14.27
C ASP A 378 5.66 -11.29 -12.97
N ALA A 379 6.20 -10.23 -12.37
CA ALA A 379 5.73 -9.74 -11.07
C ALA A 379 4.26 -9.30 -11.11
N VAL A 380 3.81 -8.79 -12.25
CA VAL A 380 2.40 -8.40 -12.47
C VAL A 380 1.45 -9.59 -12.43
N ASP A 381 1.88 -10.75 -12.92
CA ASP A 381 1.06 -11.98 -12.92
C ASP A 381 0.99 -12.57 -11.51
N PHE A 382 2.10 -12.56 -10.77
CA PHE A 382 2.11 -12.93 -9.35
C PHE A 382 1.16 -12.06 -8.51
N ILE A 383 1.19 -10.74 -8.71
CA ILE A 383 0.27 -9.83 -8.00
C ILE A 383 -1.18 -10.13 -8.39
N ALA A 384 -1.45 -10.37 -9.69
CA ALA A 384 -2.78 -10.70 -10.16
C ALA A 384 -3.28 -12.03 -9.56
N GLU A 385 -2.46 -13.08 -9.56
CA GLU A 385 -2.81 -14.36 -8.95
C GLU A 385 -3.09 -14.20 -7.45
N LEU A 386 -2.24 -13.47 -6.73
CA LEU A 386 -2.41 -13.21 -5.31
C LEU A 386 -3.74 -12.53 -5.02
N ARG A 387 -4.07 -11.48 -5.78
CA ARG A 387 -5.33 -10.74 -5.60
C ARG A 387 -6.58 -11.57 -5.91
N GLN A 388 -6.47 -12.52 -6.85
CA GLN A 388 -7.59 -13.36 -7.25
C GLN A 388 -7.69 -14.67 -6.44
N ALA A 389 -6.74 -14.92 -5.54
CA ALA A 389 -6.73 -16.10 -4.69
C ALA A 389 -7.88 -16.04 -3.67
N GLN A 390 -8.62 -17.15 -3.55
CA GLN A 390 -9.61 -17.32 -2.49
C GLN A 390 -8.95 -17.58 -1.13
N GLU A 391 -7.80 -18.27 -1.14
CA GLU A 391 -7.07 -18.70 0.05
C GLU A 391 -5.60 -18.33 -0.10
N LEU A 392 -5.14 -17.29 0.60
CA LEU A 392 -3.75 -16.82 0.51
C LEU A 392 -2.74 -17.89 0.93
N GLY A 393 -3.13 -18.79 1.84
CA GLY A 393 -2.29 -19.90 2.28
C GLY A 393 -2.03 -20.95 1.18
N ALA A 394 -2.85 -20.99 0.12
CA ALA A 394 -2.66 -21.89 -1.01
C ALA A 394 -1.66 -21.35 -2.05
N LEU A 395 -1.31 -20.06 -1.97
CA LEU A 395 -0.37 -19.45 -2.90
C LEU A 395 1.06 -19.92 -2.62
N PRO A 396 1.75 -20.51 -3.61
CA PRO A 396 3.12 -20.93 -3.44
C PRO A 396 4.06 -19.72 -3.46
N ILE A 397 4.98 -19.65 -2.50
CA ILE A 397 6.02 -18.60 -2.46
C ILE A 397 7.39 -19.21 -2.15
N GLY A 398 8.44 -18.66 -2.76
CA GLY A 398 9.83 -19.02 -2.48
C GLY A 398 10.24 -18.70 -1.04
N ARG A 399 11.16 -19.50 -0.47
CA ARG A 399 11.83 -19.13 0.79
C ARG A 399 12.75 -17.93 0.57
N ARG A 400 13.47 -17.93 -0.54
CA ARG A 400 14.34 -16.85 -1.02
C ARG A 400 13.81 -16.33 -2.34
N VAL A 401 13.39 -15.07 -2.35
CA VAL A 401 12.79 -14.41 -3.52
C VAL A 401 13.68 -13.27 -3.99
N VAL A 402 13.91 -13.21 -5.30
CA VAL A 402 14.63 -12.11 -5.94
C VAL A 402 13.68 -11.39 -6.90
N VAL A 403 13.51 -10.09 -6.71
CA VAL A 403 12.70 -9.25 -7.58
C VAL A 403 13.63 -8.35 -8.40
N ILE A 404 13.53 -8.40 -9.72
CA ILE A 404 14.38 -7.62 -10.61
C ILE A 404 13.58 -6.41 -11.10
N GLY A 405 13.96 -5.21 -10.65
CA GLY A 405 13.22 -3.99 -10.98
C GLY A 405 13.41 -2.88 -9.94
N GLY A 406 12.89 -1.70 -10.21
CA GLY A 406 12.97 -0.54 -9.30
C GLY A 406 11.74 0.37 -9.29
N GLY A 407 10.63 -0.09 -9.85
CA GLY A 407 9.35 0.62 -9.84
C GLY A 407 8.37 0.09 -8.80
N MET A 408 7.16 0.64 -8.79
CA MET A 408 6.09 0.27 -7.84
C MET A 408 5.78 -1.24 -7.86
N THR A 409 5.71 -1.86 -9.04
CA THR A 409 5.51 -3.32 -9.17
C THR A 409 6.60 -4.13 -8.45
N ALA A 410 7.85 -3.66 -8.45
CA ALA A 410 8.94 -4.36 -7.76
C ALA A 410 8.79 -4.26 -6.24
N ILE A 411 8.40 -3.08 -5.74
CA ILE A 411 8.10 -2.86 -4.33
C ILE A 411 6.92 -3.74 -3.90
N ASP A 412 5.81 -3.69 -4.62
CA ASP A 412 4.59 -4.42 -4.29
C ASP A 412 4.81 -5.93 -4.31
N ALA A 413 5.53 -6.47 -5.32
CA ALA A 413 5.87 -7.89 -5.34
C ALA A 413 6.80 -8.28 -4.19
N GLY A 414 7.82 -7.46 -3.89
CA GLY A 414 8.76 -7.73 -2.80
C GLY A 414 8.10 -7.72 -1.42
N VAL A 415 7.24 -6.73 -1.15
CA VAL A 415 6.50 -6.63 0.12
C VAL A 415 5.52 -7.79 0.24
N GLN A 416 4.75 -8.10 -0.80
CA GLN A 416 3.78 -9.20 -0.72
C GLN A 416 4.45 -10.56 -0.57
N ALA A 417 5.61 -10.79 -1.19
CA ALA A 417 6.42 -11.98 -0.94
C ALA A 417 6.82 -12.11 0.54
N LYS A 418 7.23 -11.01 1.19
CA LYS A 418 7.49 -10.99 2.64
C LYS A 418 6.24 -11.29 3.45
N LEU A 419 5.09 -10.74 3.07
CA LEU A 419 3.81 -10.93 3.75
C LEU A 419 3.26 -12.37 3.59
N LEU A 420 3.59 -13.07 2.51
CA LEU A 420 3.29 -14.50 2.33
C LEU A 420 4.26 -15.44 3.08
N GLY A 421 5.35 -14.91 3.65
CA GLY A 421 6.27 -15.67 4.49
C GLY A 421 7.62 -16.02 3.87
N ALA A 422 8.01 -15.40 2.76
CA ALA A 422 9.38 -15.49 2.27
C ALA A 422 10.37 -15.02 3.35
N GLU A 423 11.39 -15.84 3.63
CA GLU A 423 12.40 -15.55 4.64
C GLU A 423 13.31 -14.42 4.16
N GLU A 424 13.83 -14.55 2.94
CA GLU A 424 14.72 -13.58 2.32
C GLU A 424 14.07 -13.03 1.05
N VAL A 425 13.95 -11.70 0.95
CA VAL A 425 13.48 -11.03 -0.27
C VAL A 425 14.44 -9.92 -0.62
N SER A 426 14.96 -9.95 -1.85
CA SER A 426 15.85 -8.92 -2.37
C SER A 426 15.27 -8.29 -3.63
N ILE A 427 15.11 -6.97 -3.65
CA ILE A 427 14.89 -6.20 -4.87
C ILE A 427 16.25 -5.79 -5.42
N VAL A 428 16.52 -6.14 -6.67
CA VAL A 428 17.77 -5.83 -7.36
C VAL A 428 17.51 -4.84 -8.49
N TYR A 429 18.16 -3.69 -8.44
CA TYR A 429 17.99 -2.60 -9.39
C TYR A 429 19.31 -2.23 -10.07
N ARG A 430 19.25 -2.05 -11.39
CA ARG A 430 20.41 -1.80 -12.26
C ARG A 430 21.03 -0.42 -12.16
N ARG A 431 20.50 0.48 -11.32
CA ARG A 431 21.04 1.83 -11.09
C ARG A 431 21.05 2.13 -9.59
N GLY A 432 21.50 3.32 -9.23
CA GLY A 432 21.45 3.82 -7.87
C GLY A 432 20.01 3.93 -7.34
N GLN A 433 19.87 3.90 -6.02
CA GLN A 433 18.58 3.95 -5.34
C GLN A 433 17.78 5.22 -5.69
N ASP A 434 18.45 6.37 -5.82
CA ASP A 434 17.82 7.65 -6.20
C ASP A 434 17.26 7.65 -7.63
N ALA A 435 17.65 6.68 -8.46
CA ALA A 435 17.15 6.53 -9.83
C ALA A 435 16.03 5.49 -9.94
N MET A 436 15.55 4.93 -8.82
CA MET A 436 14.35 4.09 -8.78
C MET A 436 13.12 4.95 -9.10
N SER A 437 12.16 4.41 -9.84
CA SER A 437 10.90 5.11 -10.12
C SER A 437 9.88 4.95 -8.98
N ALA A 438 10.03 3.94 -8.13
CA ALA A 438 9.28 3.86 -6.88
C ALA A 438 9.64 5.02 -5.96
N SER A 439 8.65 5.60 -5.28
CA SER A 439 8.87 6.71 -4.36
C SER A 439 9.79 6.30 -3.20
N ARG A 440 10.47 7.28 -2.60
CA ARG A 440 11.32 7.02 -1.42
C ARG A 440 10.52 6.47 -0.24
N HIS A 441 9.26 6.89 -0.09
CA HIS A 441 8.35 6.36 0.93
C HIS A 441 8.10 4.85 0.75
N GLU A 442 7.82 4.43 -0.47
CA GLU A 442 7.54 3.03 -0.81
C GLU A 442 8.80 2.15 -0.72
N GLN A 443 9.96 2.70 -1.09
CA GLN A 443 11.26 2.05 -0.85
C GLN A 443 11.52 1.82 0.64
N GLU A 444 11.32 2.84 1.48
CA GLU A 444 11.47 2.74 2.93
C GLU A 444 10.43 1.78 3.54
N HIS A 445 9.20 1.77 3.01
CA HIS A 445 8.17 0.80 3.39
C HIS A 445 8.65 -0.63 3.16
N ALA A 446 9.18 -0.94 1.97
CA ALA A 446 9.72 -2.25 1.66
C ALA A 446 10.85 -2.66 2.61
N GLN A 447 11.78 -1.75 2.89
CA GLN A 447 12.88 -1.99 3.83
C GLN A 447 12.37 -2.26 5.26
N ARG A 448 11.38 -1.50 5.74
CA ARG A 448 10.73 -1.74 7.05
C ARG A 448 10.04 -3.10 7.14
N LYS A 449 9.57 -3.64 6.01
CA LYS A 449 9.01 -5.00 5.88
C LYS A 449 10.09 -6.09 5.74
N GLY A 450 11.36 -5.72 5.74
CA GLY A 450 12.50 -6.64 5.66
C GLY A 450 12.90 -7.02 4.24
N VAL A 451 12.51 -6.22 3.23
CA VAL A 451 13.00 -6.36 1.86
C VAL A 451 14.37 -5.70 1.74
N ARG A 452 15.36 -6.43 1.22
CA ARG A 452 16.70 -5.89 0.95
C ARG A 452 16.72 -5.20 -0.41
N LEU A 453 17.22 -3.96 -0.48
CA LEU A 453 17.47 -3.27 -1.75
C LEU A 453 18.94 -3.43 -2.14
N ILE A 454 19.20 -3.93 -3.35
CA ILE A 454 20.54 -4.07 -3.92
C ILE A 454 20.56 -3.25 -5.21
N CYS A 455 21.29 -2.14 -5.18
CA CYS A 455 21.38 -1.20 -6.29
C CYS A 455 22.67 -1.40 -7.09
N ASN A 456 22.72 -0.79 -8.27
CA ASN A 456 23.83 -0.88 -9.21
C ASN A 456 24.20 -2.33 -9.57
N ALA A 457 23.19 -3.17 -9.81
CA ALA A 457 23.40 -4.56 -10.21
C ALA A 457 22.36 -5.00 -11.25
N ALA A 458 22.82 -5.69 -12.29
CA ALA A 458 21.97 -6.22 -13.37
C ALA A 458 22.15 -7.74 -13.49
N PRO A 459 21.06 -8.49 -13.75
CA PRO A 459 21.14 -9.94 -13.86
C PRO A 459 21.91 -10.33 -15.13
N VAL A 460 22.79 -11.33 -15.00
CA VAL A 460 23.62 -11.85 -16.11
C VAL A 460 23.55 -13.37 -16.25
N GLY A 461 22.90 -14.07 -15.30
CA GLY A 461 22.69 -15.51 -15.35
C GLY A 461 21.60 -15.95 -14.40
N ILE A 462 20.78 -16.91 -14.83
CA ILE A 462 19.83 -17.63 -13.99
C ILE A 462 20.44 -19.01 -13.74
N GLU A 463 20.69 -19.33 -12.47
CA GLU A 463 21.44 -20.52 -12.07
C GLU A 463 20.51 -21.68 -11.75
N GLY A 464 20.75 -22.84 -12.37
CA GLY A 464 19.97 -24.05 -12.10
C GLY A 464 19.83 -24.96 -13.31
N ASN A 465 19.84 -26.28 -13.08
CA ASN A 465 19.60 -27.29 -14.12
C ASN A 465 18.16 -27.82 -14.01
N GLY A 466 17.19 -27.02 -14.47
CA GLY A 466 15.76 -27.35 -14.41
C GLY A 466 15.06 -27.01 -13.08
N THR A 467 15.81 -26.58 -12.07
CA THR A 467 15.28 -25.97 -10.83
C THR A 467 16.13 -24.76 -10.49
N LEU A 468 15.50 -23.63 -10.20
CA LEU A 468 16.19 -22.39 -9.84
C LEU A 468 16.94 -22.57 -8.51
N THR A 469 18.21 -22.16 -8.50
CA THR A 469 19.07 -22.18 -7.31
C THR A 469 19.63 -20.81 -6.96
N GLY A 470 19.65 -19.88 -7.93
CA GLY A 470 20.13 -18.53 -7.73
C GLY A 470 20.10 -17.68 -8.99
N VAL A 471 20.47 -16.41 -8.82
CA VAL A 471 20.65 -15.47 -9.93
C VAL A 471 22.00 -14.80 -9.77
N THR A 472 22.79 -14.84 -10.83
CA THR A 472 24.07 -14.13 -10.90
C THR A 472 23.85 -12.73 -11.46
N PHE A 473 24.44 -11.76 -10.78
CA PHE A 473 24.40 -10.35 -11.11
C PHE A 473 25.82 -9.86 -11.40
N ALA A 474 25.93 -8.91 -12.32
CA ALA A 474 27.11 -8.07 -12.48
C ALA A 474 26.81 -6.69 -11.89
N TYR A 475 27.80 -6.07 -11.24
CA TYR A 475 27.67 -4.67 -10.85
C TYR A 475 27.58 -3.78 -12.09
N THR A 476 26.96 -2.62 -11.94
CA THR A 476 26.75 -1.66 -13.02
C THR A 476 27.32 -0.30 -12.68
N GLU A 477 27.81 0.40 -13.69
CA GLU A 477 28.28 1.78 -13.54
C GLU A 477 27.94 2.62 -14.77
N MET A 478 28.00 3.94 -14.60
CA MET A 478 27.80 4.89 -15.70
C MET A 478 29.14 5.21 -16.35
N GLN A 479 29.34 4.75 -17.59
CA GLN A 479 30.49 5.12 -18.41
C GLN A 479 30.02 5.90 -19.63
N GLY A 480 30.52 7.14 -19.80
CA GLY A 480 30.16 7.98 -20.95
C GLY A 480 28.65 8.24 -21.10
N GLY A 481 27.92 8.33 -19.97
CA GLY A 481 26.47 8.53 -19.97
C GLY A 481 25.64 7.27 -20.29
N LYS A 482 26.28 6.11 -20.46
CA LYS A 482 25.63 4.82 -20.66
C LYS A 482 25.83 3.92 -19.45
N LEU A 483 24.81 3.13 -19.13
CA LEU A 483 24.90 2.11 -18.11
C LEU A 483 25.61 0.89 -18.69
N VAL A 484 26.69 0.44 -18.05
CA VAL A 484 27.48 -0.74 -18.43
C VAL A 484 27.59 -1.70 -17.26
N THR A 485 27.72 -2.99 -17.54
CA THR A 485 28.04 -4.03 -16.54
C THR A 485 29.54 -4.18 -16.38
N THR A 486 30.01 -4.35 -15.14
CA THR A 486 31.41 -4.64 -14.82
C THR A 486 31.68 -6.15 -14.83
N GLU A 487 32.95 -6.54 -14.69
CA GLU A 487 33.33 -7.96 -14.53
C GLU A 487 33.07 -8.48 -13.12
N ASP A 488 32.88 -7.59 -12.13
CA ASP A 488 32.61 -7.98 -10.76
C ASP A 488 31.19 -8.54 -10.64
N ARG A 489 31.12 -9.81 -10.25
CA ARG A 489 29.87 -10.56 -10.16
C ARG A 489 29.62 -11.11 -8.76
N PHE A 490 28.35 -11.30 -8.46
CA PHE A 490 27.90 -12.00 -7.26
C PHE A 490 26.65 -12.82 -7.57
N THR A 491 26.41 -13.87 -6.80
CA THR A 491 25.22 -14.72 -6.93
C THR A 491 24.37 -14.61 -5.69
N LEU A 492 23.07 -14.38 -5.87
CA LEU A 492 22.09 -14.46 -4.81
C LEU A 492 21.39 -15.83 -4.90
N PRO A 493 21.37 -16.63 -3.82
CA PRO A 493 20.52 -17.82 -3.77
C PRO A 493 19.05 -17.40 -3.91
N ALA A 494 18.30 -18.11 -4.74
CA ALA A 494 16.90 -17.80 -5.03
C ALA A 494 16.15 -19.08 -5.33
N ASP A 495 14.94 -19.18 -4.81
CA ASP A 495 13.99 -20.25 -5.13
C ASP A 495 12.92 -19.76 -6.11
N GLN A 496 12.71 -18.43 -6.18
CA GLN A 496 11.76 -17.79 -7.08
C GLN A 496 12.28 -16.40 -7.49
N VAL A 497 12.04 -16.04 -8.76
CA VAL A 497 12.41 -14.74 -9.33
C VAL A 497 11.19 -14.06 -9.90
N PHE A 498 11.01 -12.77 -9.57
CA PHE A 498 9.97 -11.94 -10.16
C PHE A 498 10.57 -10.85 -11.05
N LYS A 499 10.10 -10.78 -12.30
CA LYS A 499 10.49 -9.76 -13.27
C LYS A 499 9.56 -8.55 -13.16
N ALA A 500 10.11 -7.41 -12.74
CA ALA A 500 9.41 -6.13 -12.60
C ALA A 500 10.14 -5.04 -13.42
N ILE A 501 10.53 -5.38 -14.65
CA ILE A 501 11.32 -4.52 -15.55
C ILE A 501 10.47 -3.72 -16.54
N GLY A 502 9.21 -3.48 -16.20
CA GLY A 502 8.27 -2.62 -16.93
C GLY A 502 7.39 -3.38 -17.92
N GLN A 503 6.22 -2.78 -18.19
CA GLN A 503 5.24 -3.26 -19.16
C GLN A 503 5.42 -2.53 -20.51
N THR A 504 4.87 -3.09 -21.57
CA THR A 504 4.91 -2.53 -22.92
C THR A 504 3.54 -2.54 -23.56
N LEU A 505 3.34 -1.63 -24.50
CA LEU A 505 2.14 -1.63 -25.31
C LEU A 505 2.22 -2.78 -26.33
N ALA A 506 1.20 -3.62 -26.36
CA ALA A 506 1.09 -4.75 -27.28
C ALA A 506 -0.30 -4.77 -27.92
N GLY A 507 -0.40 -5.28 -29.14
CA GLY A 507 -1.67 -5.38 -29.87
C GLY A 507 -2.22 -4.04 -30.36
N VAL A 508 -1.36 -3.07 -30.67
CA VAL A 508 -1.77 -1.78 -31.24
C VAL A 508 -2.44 -2.01 -32.60
N PRO A 509 -3.65 -1.49 -32.83
CA PRO A 509 -4.28 -1.52 -34.14
C PRO A 509 -3.44 -0.83 -35.23
N ASP A 510 -3.46 -1.38 -36.45
CA ASP A 510 -2.79 -0.79 -37.60
C ASP A 510 -3.29 0.64 -37.88
N GLY A 511 -2.36 1.53 -38.26
CA GLY A 511 -2.65 2.91 -38.67
C GLY A 511 -2.65 3.96 -37.54
N LEU A 512 -2.48 3.54 -36.28
CA LEU A 512 -2.24 4.48 -35.18
C LEU A 512 -0.79 4.96 -35.17
N ALA A 513 -0.59 6.27 -35.07
CA ALA A 513 0.72 6.84 -34.83
C ALA A 513 1.17 6.55 -33.39
N LEU A 514 2.47 6.26 -33.22
CA LEU A 514 3.08 6.05 -31.91
C LEU A 514 4.04 7.20 -31.59
N ASP A 515 4.09 7.59 -30.33
CA ASP A 515 5.16 8.40 -29.76
C ASP A 515 6.01 7.52 -28.84
N GLY A 516 7.21 7.18 -29.31
CA GLY A 516 8.05 6.17 -28.69
C GLY A 516 7.39 4.80 -28.65
N ARG A 517 6.96 4.37 -27.45
CA ARG A 517 6.35 3.05 -27.20
C ARG A 517 4.86 3.14 -26.82
N LYS A 518 4.25 4.32 -26.91
CA LYS A 518 2.85 4.58 -26.55
C LYS A 518 2.11 5.20 -27.75
N ILE A 519 0.78 5.18 -27.71
CA ILE A 519 -0.07 5.80 -28.73
C ILE A 519 0.13 7.32 -28.68
N ALA A 520 0.43 7.93 -29.82
CA ALA A 520 0.51 9.38 -29.93
C ALA A 520 -0.89 10.00 -29.85
N VAL A 521 -1.06 10.99 -28.98
CA VAL A 521 -2.33 11.67 -28.74
C VAL A 521 -2.15 13.19 -28.65
N SER A 522 -3.22 13.94 -28.89
CA SER A 522 -3.32 15.36 -28.50
C SER A 522 -3.42 15.52 -26.98
N GLU A 523 -3.39 16.75 -26.49
CA GLU A 523 -3.67 17.10 -25.09
C GLU A 523 -5.03 16.57 -24.60
N THR A 524 -6.01 16.47 -25.50
CA THR A 524 -7.35 15.94 -25.20
C THR A 524 -7.49 14.43 -25.44
N GLY A 525 -6.40 13.72 -25.75
CA GLY A 525 -6.42 12.29 -26.01
C GLY A 525 -6.79 11.89 -27.44
N ALA A 526 -6.99 12.82 -28.37
CA ALA A 526 -7.34 12.49 -29.76
C ALA A 526 -6.15 11.85 -30.49
N THR A 527 -6.38 10.73 -31.19
CA THR A 527 -5.32 9.99 -31.91
C THR A 527 -5.14 10.50 -33.34
N SER A 528 -4.21 9.88 -34.09
CA SER A 528 -4.06 10.10 -35.54
C SER A 528 -5.27 9.67 -36.37
N ILE A 529 -6.20 8.89 -35.81
CA ILE A 529 -7.39 8.40 -36.50
C ILE A 529 -8.61 9.21 -36.04
N LYS A 530 -9.29 9.85 -36.99
CA LYS A 530 -10.52 10.61 -36.72
C LYS A 530 -11.59 9.72 -36.06
N GLY A 531 -12.18 10.21 -34.98
CA GLY A 531 -13.20 9.50 -34.21
C GLY A 531 -12.62 8.51 -33.18
N VAL A 532 -11.31 8.51 -32.97
CA VAL A 532 -10.62 7.63 -32.02
C VAL A 532 -9.77 8.46 -31.06
N TRP A 533 -10.00 8.24 -29.77
CA TRP A 533 -9.22 8.79 -28.65
C TRP A 533 -8.49 7.67 -27.91
N ALA A 534 -7.46 8.01 -27.15
CA ALA A 534 -6.75 7.10 -26.25
C ALA A 534 -6.33 7.83 -24.97
N GLY A 535 -6.21 7.10 -23.87
CA GLY A 535 -5.80 7.62 -22.57
C GLY A 535 -5.43 6.50 -21.58
N GLY A 536 -4.84 6.86 -20.45
CA GLY A 536 -4.17 5.95 -19.53
C GLY A 536 -2.82 5.47 -20.05
N ASP A 537 -2.26 4.43 -19.42
CA ASP A 537 -0.89 3.97 -19.67
C ASP A 537 -0.54 3.67 -21.14
N CYS A 538 -1.54 3.37 -21.99
CA CYS A 538 -1.32 3.14 -23.42
C CYS A 538 -1.07 4.40 -24.24
N ALA A 539 -1.39 5.59 -23.72
CA ALA A 539 -1.24 6.88 -24.41
C ALA A 539 -0.01 7.65 -23.92
N ALA A 540 0.61 8.42 -24.80
CA ALA A 540 1.73 9.29 -24.47
C ALA A 540 1.26 10.56 -23.73
N GLY A 541 2.14 11.15 -22.89
CA GLY A 541 1.90 12.45 -22.26
C GLY A 541 1.65 12.42 -20.75
N GLY A 542 1.32 11.26 -20.17
CA GLY A 542 1.09 11.09 -18.73
C GLY A 542 2.04 10.12 -18.02
N ASP A 543 2.06 10.24 -16.68
CA ASP A 543 2.66 9.26 -15.78
C ASP A 543 1.79 7.99 -15.68
N ASP A 544 2.44 6.83 -15.48
CA ASP A 544 1.77 5.53 -15.30
C ASP A 544 1.14 5.41 -13.88
N LEU A 545 0.21 6.32 -13.55
CA LEU A 545 -0.49 6.42 -12.28
C LEU A 545 -2.01 6.34 -12.48
N THR A 546 -2.72 5.69 -11.56
CA THR A 546 -4.19 5.56 -11.58
C THR A 546 -4.88 6.92 -11.72
N VAL A 547 -4.43 7.94 -11.00
CA VAL A 547 -5.02 9.29 -11.04
C VAL A 547 -4.82 9.98 -12.38
N THR A 548 -3.67 9.79 -13.03
CA THR A 548 -3.41 10.32 -14.38
C THR A 548 -4.30 9.63 -15.40
N ALA A 549 -4.43 8.31 -15.33
CA ALA A 549 -5.33 7.56 -16.20
C ALA A 549 -6.80 8.02 -16.06
N VAL A 550 -7.26 8.33 -14.84
CA VAL A 550 -8.59 8.90 -14.61
C VAL A 550 -8.74 10.28 -15.24
N ALA A 551 -7.75 11.16 -15.09
CA ALA A 551 -7.75 12.50 -15.69
C ALA A 551 -7.83 12.41 -17.22
N GLU A 552 -6.96 11.61 -17.86
CA GLU A 552 -6.94 11.43 -19.31
C GLU A 552 -8.25 10.82 -19.84
N GLY A 553 -8.83 9.86 -19.12
CA GLY A 553 -10.14 9.30 -19.47
C GLY A 553 -11.28 10.32 -19.39
N ARG A 554 -11.30 11.13 -18.32
CA ARG A 554 -12.26 12.23 -18.14
C ARG A 554 -12.12 13.27 -19.24
N ASP A 555 -10.91 13.73 -19.52
CA ASP A 555 -10.64 14.82 -20.45
C ASP A 555 -10.92 14.40 -21.90
N ALA A 556 -10.58 13.16 -22.25
CA ALA A 556 -10.97 12.57 -23.53
C ALA A 556 -12.49 12.48 -23.67
N ALA A 557 -13.22 12.08 -22.62
CA ALA A 557 -14.69 12.04 -22.66
C ALA A 557 -15.32 13.42 -22.86
N GLU A 558 -14.78 14.48 -22.26
CA GLU A 558 -15.25 15.84 -22.48
C GLU A 558 -15.02 16.28 -23.94
N ASP A 559 -13.87 15.93 -24.51
CA ASP A 559 -13.57 16.24 -25.91
C ASP A 559 -14.42 15.44 -26.91
N MET A 560 -14.61 14.16 -26.65
CA MET A 560 -15.51 13.29 -27.39
C MET A 560 -16.95 13.83 -27.37
N HIS A 561 -17.44 14.25 -26.19
CA HIS A 561 -18.78 14.85 -26.08
C HIS A 561 -18.91 16.10 -26.96
N ARG A 562 -17.96 17.04 -26.88
CA ARG A 562 -17.96 18.24 -27.74
C ARG A 562 -17.95 17.86 -29.23
N SER A 563 -17.08 16.94 -29.62
CA SER A 563 -16.95 16.50 -31.01
C SER A 563 -18.23 15.86 -31.56
N LEU A 564 -18.95 15.08 -30.73
CA LEU A 564 -20.17 14.38 -31.12
C LEU A 564 -21.41 15.30 -31.16
N MET A 565 -21.43 16.35 -30.35
CA MET A 565 -22.58 17.24 -30.20
C MET A 565 -22.53 18.50 -31.08
N GLY A 566 -21.37 18.85 -31.63
CA GLY A 566 -21.19 19.99 -32.54
C GLY A 566 -20.70 21.24 -31.83
#